data_AF-A6GH32-F1
#
_entry.id   AF-A6GH32-F1
#
_cell.length_a   1.000
_cell.length_b   1.000
_cell.length_c   1.000
_cell.angle_alpha   90.00
_cell.angle_beta   90.00
_cell.angle_gamma   90.00
#
_symmetry.space_group_name_H-M   'P 1'
#
loop_
_entity.id
_entity.type
_entity.pdbx_description
1 polymer ?
#
loop_
_entity_poly.entity_id
_entity_poly.type
_entity_poly.pdbx_seq_one_letter_code
_entity_poly.pdbx_strand_id
1 'polypeptide(L)'
;MACYAFPSVAQARPEAPRAFCETYPEVPECAGVVVTCDTCHLSTDPPSWNGFGLDLLAELGPLTADGTSFEEALPEALQLIELEDSDGDGVSNRDEILVGTRAGDATSVWLPDPGGSAGEGEDEILPNPWYALGEYDPAFALRRVLVLYCGRSPTYEQLQEFVALGETSGAEAQRTRLHEHLSSCLAGEWWRTTGVTELADPKVKPIKAVGSETKVEIAGFRVVLADYDWDYRLWRWIMTEDRDVRDLLLADYHVVEGEDGGLEIITGAIGDPTNLGQLAGGQPLQPDKRAGMMTTQWF
;
A
#
# COMPACT_ATOMS: atom_id res chain seq x y z
N MET A 1 -22.61 -33.18 -35.76
CA MET A 1 -22.90 -31.76 -35.45
C MET A 1 -21.79 -31.28 -34.55
N ALA A 2 -20.74 -30.69 -35.13
CA ALA A 2 -19.54 -30.28 -34.40
C ALA A 2 -19.71 -28.82 -33.96
N CYS A 3 -19.71 -28.58 -32.64
CA CYS A 3 -19.63 -27.22 -32.10
C CYS A 3 -18.18 -26.76 -32.23
N TYR A 4 -17.91 -25.90 -33.23
CA TYR A 4 -16.69 -25.10 -33.25
C TYR A 4 -16.89 -23.94 -32.27
N ALA A 5 -16.35 -24.06 -31.06
CA ALA A 5 -16.14 -22.92 -30.20
C ALA A 5 -14.98 -22.11 -30.78
N PHE A 6 -15.26 -20.95 -31.37
CA PHE A 6 -14.22 -19.98 -31.68
C PHE A 6 -13.68 -19.45 -30.35
N PRO A 7 -12.36 -19.48 -30.10
CA PRO A 7 -11.79 -18.80 -28.95
C PRO A 7 -12.10 -17.31 -29.06
N SER A 8 -12.77 -16.75 -28.05
CA SER A 8 -12.93 -15.30 -27.95
C SER A 8 -11.55 -14.69 -27.87
N VAL A 9 -11.25 -13.75 -28.78
CA VAL A 9 -10.06 -12.92 -28.67
C VAL A 9 -10.13 -12.23 -27.32
N ALA A 10 -9.11 -12.40 -26.48
CA ALA A 10 -9.04 -11.65 -25.23
C ALA A 10 -9.02 -10.15 -25.58
N GLN A 11 -10.11 -9.44 -25.28
CA GLN A 11 -10.27 -8.00 -25.54
C GLN A 11 -9.52 -7.14 -24.52
N ALA A 12 -8.73 -7.75 -23.65
CA ALA A 12 -7.92 -7.04 -22.69
C ALA A 12 -6.91 -6.15 -23.43
N ARG A 13 -6.82 -4.89 -22.99
CA ARG A 13 -5.90 -3.87 -23.50
C ARG A 13 -4.81 -3.59 -22.45
N PRO A 14 -3.88 -4.52 -22.19
CA PRO A 14 -2.83 -4.33 -21.17
C PRO A 14 -1.93 -3.12 -21.43
N GLU A 15 -1.89 -2.62 -22.65
CA GLU A 15 -1.23 -1.39 -23.09
C GLU A 15 -1.86 -0.10 -22.53
N ALA A 16 -3.16 -0.12 -22.19
CA ALA A 16 -3.93 1.10 -21.92
C ALA A 16 -3.39 1.90 -20.71
N PRO A 17 -3.05 1.27 -19.56
CA PRO A 17 -2.49 2.01 -18.43
C PRO A 17 -1.19 2.76 -18.76
N ARG A 18 -0.33 2.15 -19.60
CA ARG A 18 0.92 2.79 -20.03
C ARG A 18 0.63 4.02 -20.89
N ALA A 19 -0.22 3.87 -21.90
CA ALA A 19 -0.58 4.98 -22.81
C ALA A 19 -1.32 6.11 -22.07
N PHE A 20 -2.15 5.78 -21.08
CA PHE A 20 -2.77 6.75 -20.19
C PHE A 20 -1.71 7.57 -19.44
N CYS A 21 -0.74 6.92 -18.80
CA CYS A 21 0.32 7.60 -18.06
C CYS A 21 1.32 8.36 -18.95
N GLU A 22 1.49 7.95 -20.21
CA GLU A 22 2.24 8.73 -21.20
C GLU A 22 1.50 10.01 -21.61
N THR A 23 0.16 9.97 -21.64
CA THR A 23 -0.70 11.13 -21.92
C THR A 23 -0.76 12.08 -20.73
N TYR A 24 -0.81 11.55 -19.51
CA TYR A 24 -0.93 12.31 -18.26
C TYR A 24 0.22 12.02 -17.29
N PRO A 25 1.45 12.48 -17.57
CA PRO A 25 2.63 12.13 -16.78
C PRO A 25 2.65 12.75 -15.37
N GLU A 26 1.83 13.77 -15.11
CA GLU A 26 1.75 14.45 -13.80
C GLU A 26 0.71 13.83 -12.85
N VAL A 27 -0.03 12.81 -13.30
CA VAL A 27 -1.07 12.17 -12.49
C VAL A 27 -0.43 11.40 -11.34
N PRO A 28 -0.87 11.60 -10.07
CA PRO A 28 -0.31 10.91 -8.92
C PRO A 28 -0.33 9.38 -9.02
N GLU A 29 -1.38 8.82 -9.63
CA GLU A 29 -1.52 7.36 -9.83
C GLU A 29 -0.46 6.78 -10.78
N CYS A 30 0.14 7.60 -11.66
CA CYS A 30 1.21 7.18 -12.56
C CYS A 30 2.59 7.15 -11.88
N ALA A 31 2.72 7.64 -10.64
CA ALA A 31 3.97 7.66 -9.89
C ALA A 31 4.29 6.29 -9.26
N GLY A 32 4.78 5.37 -10.08
CA GLY A 32 5.26 4.06 -9.63
C GLY A 32 4.15 3.02 -9.38
N VAL A 33 2.93 3.30 -9.84
CA VAL A 33 1.78 2.40 -9.80
C VAL A 33 1.20 2.27 -11.23
N VAL A 34 0.52 1.15 -11.50
CA VAL A 34 -0.20 0.92 -12.76
C VAL A 34 -1.65 1.34 -12.53
N VAL A 35 -2.16 2.23 -13.38
CA VAL A 35 -3.56 2.66 -13.37
C VAL A 35 -4.49 1.45 -13.46
N THR A 36 -5.48 1.41 -12.60
CA THR A 36 -6.37 0.26 -12.42
C THR A 36 -7.49 0.24 -13.46
N CYS A 37 -8.08 -0.93 -13.70
CA CYS A 37 -9.14 -1.06 -14.71
C CYS A 37 -10.39 -0.23 -14.39
N ASP A 38 -10.59 0.12 -13.11
CA ASP A 38 -11.73 0.91 -12.64
C ASP A 38 -11.73 2.36 -13.13
N THR A 39 -10.62 2.85 -13.71
CA THR A 39 -10.61 4.12 -14.44
C THR A 39 -11.63 4.13 -15.57
N CYS A 40 -11.81 3.02 -16.29
CA CYS A 40 -12.78 2.92 -17.40
C CYS A 40 -13.91 1.90 -17.16
N HIS A 41 -13.79 1.03 -16.16
CA HIS A 41 -14.68 -0.12 -15.98
C HIS A 41 -15.43 -0.11 -14.65
N LEU A 42 -16.72 -0.46 -14.69
CA LEU A 42 -17.47 -0.85 -13.49
C LEU A 42 -17.25 -2.32 -13.11
N SER A 43 -16.94 -3.16 -14.10
CA SER A 43 -16.64 -4.58 -13.94
C SER A 43 -15.78 -5.03 -15.12
N THR A 44 -14.80 -5.90 -14.85
CA THR A 44 -13.98 -6.54 -15.89
C THR A 44 -14.52 -7.92 -16.29
N ASP A 45 -15.42 -8.51 -15.50
CA ASP A 45 -16.07 -9.79 -15.82
C ASP A 45 -17.47 -9.90 -15.16
N PRO A 46 -18.58 -9.73 -15.93
CA PRO A 46 -18.60 -9.35 -17.34
C PRO A 46 -18.11 -7.91 -17.56
N PRO A 47 -17.49 -7.58 -18.71
CA PRO A 47 -17.05 -6.21 -18.99
C PRO A 47 -18.22 -5.22 -19.00
N SER A 48 -18.13 -4.18 -18.18
CA SER A 48 -19.00 -3.01 -18.20
C SER A 48 -18.17 -1.75 -18.00
N TRP A 49 -18.65 -0.64 -18.57
CA TRP A 49 -17.95 0.63 -18.61
C TRP A 49 -18.61 1.62 -17.65
N ASN A 50 -17.79 2.47 -17.03
CA ASN A 50 -18.27 3.63 -16.29
C ASN A 50 -18.55 4.80 -17.28
N GLY A 51 -18.95 5.98 -16.78
CA GLY A 51 -19.22 7.14 -17.64
C GLY A 51 -18.02 7.48 -18.53
N PHE A 52 -16.85 7.69 -17.90
CA PHE A 52 -15.60 7.99 -18.60
C PHE A 52 -15.23 6.97 -19.67
N GLY A 53 -15.37 5.67 -19.36
CA GLY A 53 -15.08 4.60 -20.29
C GLY A 53 -16.02 4.55 -21.49
N LEU A 54 -17.28 4.98 -21.33
CA LEU A 54 -18.23 5.08 -22.44
C LEU A 54 -17.90 6.24 -23.37
N ASP A 55 -17.53 7.40 -22.82
CA ASP A 55 -17.16 8.57 -23.61
C ASP A 55 -15.84 8.31 -24.37
N LEU A 56 -14.87 7.69 -23.69
CA LEU A 56 -13.63 7.26 -24.33
C LEU A 56 -13.86 6.28 -25.49
N LEU A 57 -14.79 5.32 -25.31
CA LEU A 57 -15.15 4.37 -26.36
C LEU A 57 -15.82 5.05 -27.56
N ALA A 58 -16.60 6.11 -27.33
CA ALA A 58 -17.27 6.86 -28.38
C ALA A 58 -16.25 7.55 -29.30
N GLU A 59 -15.15 8.07 -28.75
CA GLU A 59 -14.07 8.72 -29.51
C GLU A 59 -13.06 7.73 -30.13
N LEU A 60 -12.77 6.61 -29.44
CA LEU A 60 -11.88 5.57 -29.97
C LEU A 60 -12.41 4.90 -31.24
N GLY A 61 -13.73 4.74 -31.37
CA GLY A 61 -14.36 4.09 -32.51
C GLY A 61 -14.00 4.76 -33.86
N PRO A 62 -14.28 6.06 -34.01
CA PRO A 62 -13.88 6.84 -35.19
C PRO A 62 -12.38 6.86 -35.44
N LEU A 63 -11.56 7.05 -34.39
CA LEU A 63 -10.11 7.16 -34.51
C LEU A 63 -9.43 5.87 -34.97
N THR A 64 -10.01 4.71 -34.66
CA THR A 64 -9.48 3.40 -35.08
C THR A 64 -10.09 2.89 -36.39
N ALA A 65 -11.06 3.62 -36.97
CA ALA A 65 -11.81 3.18 -38.15
C ALA A 65 -10.95 3.10 -39.43
N ASP A 66 -9.87 3.88 -39.50
CA ASP A 66 -8.94 3.91 -40.63
C ASP A 66 -7.76 2.92 -40.49
N GLY A 67 -7.75 2.11 -39.43
CA GLY A 67 -6.72 1.13 -39.14
C GLY A 67 -5.63 1.62 -38.18
N THR A 68 -5.75 2.83 -37.62
CA THR A 68 -4.94 3.29 -36.49
C THR A 68 -5.06 2.32 -35.31
N SER A 69 -3.93 1.98 -34.69
CA SER A 69 -3.94 1.07 -33.53
C SER A 69 -4.60 1.73 -32.32
N PHE A 70 -5.06 0.90 -31.37
CA PHE A 70 -5.67 1.41 -30.14
C PHE A 70 -4.70 2.28 -29.35
N GLU A 71 -3.43 1.86 -29.28
CA GLU A 71 -2.33 2.55 -28.61
C GLU A 71 -2.05 3.93 -29.19
N GLU A 72 -2.15 4.05 -30.51
CA GLU A 72 -1.92 5.31 -31.23
C GLU A 72 -3.14 6.25 -31.12
N ALA A 73 -4.36 5.70 -31.10
CA ALA A 73 -5.60 6.46 -31.00
C ALA A 73 -5.92 6.93 -29.58
N LEU A 74 -5.47 6.20 -28.55
CA LEU A 74 -5.85 6.45 -27.16
C LEU A 74 -5.48 7.86 -26.65
N PRO A 75 -4.27 8.40 -26.89
CA PRO A 75 -3.93 9.75 -26.45
C PRO A 75 -4.85 10.83 -27.03
N GLU A 76 -5.22 10.71 -28.31
CA GLU A 76 -6.14 11.65 -28.96
C GLU A 76 -7.56 11.50 -28.41
N ALA A 77 -8.04 10.27 -28.21
CA ALA A 77 -9.35 10.01 -27.61
C ALA A 77 -9.47 10.58 -26.18
N LEU A 78 -8.43 10.41 -25.36
CA LEU A 78 -8.36 10.97 -24.01
C LEU A 78 -8.44 12.50 -24.03
N GLN A 79 -7.69 13.14 -24.94
CA GLN A 79 -7.70 14.62 -25.09
C GLN A 79 -9.06 15.18 -25.51
N LEU A 80 -9.82 14.44 -26.32
CA LEU A 80 -11.14 14.87 -26.79
C LEU A 80 -12.17 14.96 -25.66
N ILE A 81 -12.08 14.07 -24.67
CA ILE A 81 -13.02 14.01 -23.53
C ILE A 81 -12.53 14.79 -22.30
N GLU A 82 -11.38 15.47 -22.36
CA GLU A 82 -10.77 16.16 -21.20
C GLU A 82 -11.69 17.18 -20.53
N LEU A 83 -12.51 17.88 -21.33
CA LEU A 83 -13.41 18.94 -20.86
C LEU A 83 -14.82 18.43 -20.55
N GLU A 84 -15.08 17.13 -20.74
CA GLU A 84 -16.35 16.51 -20.40
C GLU A 84 -16.44 16.24 -18.90
N ASP A 85 -17.66 16.07 -18.41
CA ASP A 85 -18.01 15.69 -17.04
C ASP A 85 -18.74 14.35 -17.16
N SER A 86 -17.96 13.27 -17.24
CA SER A 86 -18.45 11.96 -17.67
C SER A 86 -19.35 11.28 -16.64
N ASP A 87 -19.26 11.64 -15.37
CA ASP A 87 -20.10 11.11 -14.29
C ASP A 87 -21.14 12.10 -13.76
N GLY A 88 -21.07 13.36 -14.18
CA GLY A 88 -22.07 14.39 -13.92
C GLY A 88 -21.93 15.04 -12.54
N ASP A 89 -20.75 14.98 -11.91
CA ASP A 89 -20.49 15.54 -10.58
C ASP A 89 -20.13 17.04 -10.61
N GLY A 90 -19.95 17.60 -11.82
CA GLY A 90 -19.64 19.01 -12.06
C GLY A 90 -18.15 19.33 -12.19
N VAL A 91 -17.27 18.33 -12.16
CA VAL A 91 -15.82 18.46 -12.40
C VAL A 91 -15.48 17.92 -13.80
N SER A 92 -14.46 18.49 -14.44
CA SER A 92 -14.02 17.97 -15.73
C SER A 92 -13.15 16.71 -15.55
N ASN A 93 -13.25 15.78 -16.50
CA ASN A 93 -12.45 14.56 -16.54
C ASN A 93 -10.96 14.84 -16.33
N ARG A 94 -10.43 15.89 -16.98
CA ARG A 94 -9.03 16.29 -16.85
C ARG A 94 -8.69 16.74 -15.43
N ASP A 95 -9.51 17.59 -14.83
CA ASP A 95 -9.25 18.11 -13.50
C ASP A 95 -9.24 16.96 -12.48
N GLU A 96 -10.18 16.03 -12.60
CA GLU A 96 -10.23 14.83 -11.78
C GLU A 96 -9.00 13.94 -11.91
N ILE A 97 -8.61 13.62 -13.15
CA ILE A 97 -7.40 12.84 -13.43
C ILE A 97 -6.17 13.50 -12.80
N LEU A 98 -6.03 14.83 -12.93
CA LEU A 98 -4.89 15.58 -12.39
C LEU A 98 -4.85 15.61 -10.85
N VAL A 99 -6.00 15.61 -10.17
CA VAL A 99 -6.07 15.53 -8.70
C VAL A 99 -6.08 14.10 -8.16
N GLY A 100 -6.13 13.10 -9.04
CA GLY A 100 -6.12 11.68 -8.69
C GLY A 100 -7.49 11.14 -8.27
N THR A 101 -8.56 11.71 -8.82
CA THR A 101 -9.93 11.19 -8.70
C THR A 101 -10.37 10.48 -9.98
N ARG A 102 -11.55 9.85 -9.95
CA ARG A 102 -12.03 8.95 -11.00
C ARG A 102 -13.19 9.58 -11.75
N ALA A 103 -12.90 10.03 -12.97
CA ALA A 103 -13.84 10.63 -13.91
C ALA A 103 -15.10 9.83 -14.30
N GLY A 104 -15.19 8.57 -13.86
CA GLY A 104 -16.36 7.72 -14.11
C GLY A 104 -17.14 7.38 -12.84
N ASP A 105 -16.82 8.00 -11.71
CA ASP A 105 -17.40 7.71 -10.39
C ASP A 105 -17.64 9.01 -9.63
N ALA A 106 -18.89 9.50 -9.69
CA ALA A 106 -19.33 10.73 -9.03
C ALA A 106 -19.19 10.70 -7.49
N THR A 107 -18.79 9.57 -6.89
CA THR A 107 -18.45 9.48 -5.47
C THR A 107 -16.95 9.61 -5.18
N SER A 108 -16.13 9.55 -6.21
CA SER A 108 -14.69 9.78 -6.19
C SER A 108 -14.37 11.27 -6.17
N VAL A 109 -15.04 12.06 -5.35
CA VAL A 109 -14.82 13.50 -5.31
C VAL A 109 -13.52 13.87 -4.58
N TRP A 110 -12.76 14.81 -5.15
CA TRP A 110 -11.80 15.58 -4.37
C TRP A 110 -12.64 16.65 -3.67
N LEU A 111 -13.15 16.32 -2.48
CA LEU A 111 -13.77 17.34 -1.66
C LEU A 111 -12.70 18.39 -1.39
N PRO A 112 -12.85 19.66 -1.85
CA PRO A 112 -12.02 20.72 -1.31
C PRO A 112 -12.13 20.63 0.21
N ASP A 113 -10.99 20.83 0.89
CA ASP A 113 -10.97 20.95 2.34
C ASP A 113 -12.20 21.78 2.73
N PRO A 114 -13.12 21.29 3.60
CA PRO A 114 -14.42 21.90 3.86
C PRO A 114 -14.39 23.34 4.42
N GLY A 115 -13.31 24.10 4.21
CA GLY A 115 -12.98 25.33 4.88
C GLY A 115 -12.69 24.97 6.32
N GLY A 116 -11.42 24.70 6.65
CA GLY A 116 -11.01 24.43 8.02
C GLY A 116 -11.67 25.42 8.99
N SER A 117 -12.63 24.96 9.79
CA SER A 117 -13.35 25.68 10.86
C SER A 117 -13.94 27.08 10.55
N ALA A 118 -13.82 27.59 9.33
CA ALA A 118 -14.23 28.92 8.92
C ALA A 118 -14.73 28.87 7.47
N GLY A 119 -15.95 28.37 7.30
CA GLY A 119 -16.64 28.43 6.01
C GLY A 119 -16.86 29.88 5.59
N GLU A 120 -16.21 30.31 4.51
CA GLU A 120 -16.75 31.36 3.64
C GLU A 120 -17.57 30.65 2.55
N GLY A 121 -18.76 30.18 2.93
CA GLY A 121 -19.71 29.50 2.04
C GLY A 121 -21.05 29.30 2.75
N GLU A 122 -22.16 29.36 2.00
CA GLU A 122 -23.54 29.35 2.54
C GLU A 122 -23.95 28.03 3.23
N ASP A 123 -23.13 26.98 3.10
CA ASP A 123 -23.28 25.74 3.85
C ASP A 123 -22.40 25.79 5.11
N GLU A 124 -22.98 26.23 6.23
CA GLU A 124 -22.38 26.11 7.57
C GLU A 124 -22.08 24.63 7.87
N ILE A 125 -20.89 24.16 7.52
CA ILE A 125 -20.39 22.89 7.99
C ILE A 125 -20.19 23.04 9.50
N LEU A 126 -21.09 22.40 10.26
CA LEU A 126 -21.04 22.40 11.71
C LEU A 126 -19.64 21.98 12.17
N PRO A 127 -18.99 22.76 13.06
CA PRO A 127 -17.65 22.46 13.52
C PRO A 127 -17.62 21.05 14.13
N ASN A 128 -16.69 20.21 13.66
CA ASN A 128 -16.52 18.86 14.18
C ASN A 128 -16.01 18.95 15.62
N PRO A 129 -16.78 18.51 16.63
CA PRO A 129 -16.37 18.65 18.03
C PRO A 129 -15.27 17.65 18.45
N TRP A 130 -14.94 16.69 17.59
CA TRP A 130 -13.99 15.62 17.89
C TRP A 130 -12.64 15.77 17.21
N TYR A 131 -12.59 16.43 16.05
CA TYR A 131 -11.40 16.57 15.22
C TYR A 131 -11.23 17.99 14.69
N ALA A 132 -10.01 18.49 14.66
CA ALA A 132 -9.69 19.67 13.86
C ALA A 132 -9.60 19.25 12.38
N LEU A 133 -10.54 19.72 11.57
CA LEU A 133 -10.59 19.49 10.12
C LEU A 133 -9.91 20.67 9.40
N GLY A 134 -9.17 20.40 8.34
CA GLY A 134 -8.41 21.41 7.58
C GLY A 134 -7.14 21.92 8.25
N GLU A 135 -6.88 21.53 9.49
CA GLU A 135 -5.71 21.94 10.28
C GLU A 135 -5.03 20.74 10.95
N TYR A 136 -3.83 20.96 11.48
CA TYR A 136 -3.12 19.94 12.24
C TYR A 136 -3.80 19.68 13.58
N ASP A 137 -4.45 18.52 13.74
CA ASP A 137 -5.04 18.06 15.01
C ASP A 137 -3.97 17.32 15.86
N PRO A 138 -3.46 17.92 16.95
CA PRO A 138 -2.44 17.29 17.78
C PRO A 138 -3.01 16.08 18.54
N ALA A 139 -4.29 16.10 18.94
CA ALA A 139 -4.91 14.99 19.67
C ALA A 139 -5.12 13.78 18.74
N PHE A 140 -5.49 14.00 17.48
CA PHE A 140 -5.52 12.94 16.46
C PHE A 140 -4.12 12.38 16.21
N ALA A 141 -3.11 13.24 16.09
CA ALA A 141 -1.72 12.79 15.93
C ALA A 141 -1.27 11.89 17.09
N LEU A 142 -1.57 12.25 18.35
CA LEU A 142 -1.27 11.41 19.51
C LEU A 142 -1.96 10.04 19.43
N ARG A 143 -3.25 10.01 19.06
CA ARG A 143 -3.99 8.74 18.88
C ARG A 143 -3.32 7.86 17.82
N ARG A 144 -2.96 8.44 16.68
CA ARG A 144 -2.29 7.74 15.59
C ARG A 144 -0.94 7.19 16.02
N VAL A 145 -0.13 7.99 16.71
CA VAL A 145 1.18 7.54 17.21
C VAL A 145 1.02 6.35 18.17
N LEU A 146 0.10 6.45 19.12
CA LEU A 146 -0.08 5.40 20.12
C LEU A 146 -0.62 4.10 19.52
N VAL A 147 -1.58 4.19 18.60
CA VAL A 147 -2.16 3.00 17.95
C VAL A 147 -1.13 2.35 17.03
N LEU A 148 -0.47 3.12 16.17
CA LEU A 148 0.40 2.57 15.12
C LEU A 148 1.77 2.13 15.61
N TYR A 149 2.36 2.83 16.58
CA TYR A 149 3.73 2.56 17.03
C TYR A 149 3.78 1.92 18.41
N CYS A 150 2.72 2.04 19.22
CA CYS A 150 2.69 1.49 20.58
C CYS A 150 1.64 0.37 20.73
N GLY A 151 0.84 0.07 19.69
CA GLY A 151 -0.16 -0.99 19.72
C GLY A 151 -1.35 -0.75 20.65
N ARG A 152 -1.57 0.49 21.10
CA ARG A 152 -2.62 0.80 22.08
C ARG A 152 -3.25 2.16 21.84
N SER A 153 -4.52 2.28 22.20
CA SER A 153 -5.16 3.61 22.24
C SER A 153 -4.66 4.41 23.45
N PRO A 154 -4.63 5.77 23.36
CA PRO A 154 -4.46 6.60 24.55
C PRO A 154 -5.59 6.38 25.55
N THR A 155 -5.30 6.53 26.84
CA THR A 155 -6.37 6.68 27.84
C THR A 155 -6.98 8.07 27.74
N TYR A 156 -8.16 8.24 28.36
CA TYR A 156 -8.81 9.54 28.43
C TYR A 156 -7.94 10.59 29.16
N GLU A 157 -7.30 10.21 30.27
CA GLU A 157 -6.40 11.11 31.02
C GLU A 157 -5.20 11.53 30.17
N GLN A 158 -4.58 10.61 29.44
CA GLN A 158 -3.46 10.94 28.55
C GLN A 158 -3.87 11.96 27.47
N LEU A 159 -5.07 11.85 26.91
CA LEU A 159 -5.57 12.84 25.95
C LEU A 159 -5.82 14.20 26.62
N GLN A 160 -6.43 14.22 27.80
CA GLN A 160 -6.68 15.46 28.53
C GLN A 160 -5.37 16.18 28.89
N GLU A 161 -4.38 15.45 29.40
CA GLU A 161 -3.06 15.99 29.73
C GLU A 161 -2.37 16.56 28.49
N PHE A 162 -2.48 15.87 27.36
CA PHE A 162 -1.87 16.31 26.11
C PHE A 162 -2.56 17.55 25.52
N VAL A 163 -3.88 17.66 25.62
CA VAL A 163 -4.63 18.87 25.24
C VAL A 163 -4.24 20.04 26.14
N ALA A 164 -4.25 19.84 27.47
CA ALA A 164 -3.86 20.86 28.44
C ALA A 164 -2.40 21.32 28.25
N LEU A 165 -1.50 20.45 27.80
CA LEU A 165 -0.13 20.81 27.44
C LEU A 165 -0.09 21.85 26.32
N GLY A 166 -0.95 21.70 25.29
CA GLY A 166 -1.06 22.67 24.20
C GLY A 166 -1.57 24.03 24.68
N GLU A 167 -2.58 24.01 25.55
CA GLU A 167 -3.18 25.22 26.12
C GLU A 167 -2.20 25.98 27.04
N THR A 168 -1.41 25.26 27.83
CA THR A 168 -0.51 25.84 28.84
C THR A 168 0.86 26.20 28.30
N SER A 169 1.40 25.38 27.39
CA SER A 169 2.81 25.44 26.96
C SER A 169 2.98 25.60 25.45
N GLY A 170 1.88 25.66 24.69
CA GLY A 170 1.86 25.88 23.24
C GLY A 170 2.06 24.63 22.40
N ALA A 171 1.86 24.79 21.08
CA ALA A 171 1.91 23.69 20.10
C ALA A 171 3.28 23.00 20.02
N GLU A 172 4.38 23.72 20.26
CA GLU A 172 5.73 23.15 20.21
C GLU A 172 5.97 22.15 21.36
N ALA A 173 5.39 22.40 22.53
CA ALA A 173 5.44 21.46 23.65
C ALA A 173 4.67 20.17 23.33
N GLN A 174 3.51 20.27 22.66
CA GLN A 174 2.77 19.10 22.18
C GLN A 174 3.56 18.31 21.13
N ARG A 175 4.21 18.98 20.18
CA ARG A 175 5.06 18.31 19.18
C ARG A 175 6.24 17.59 19.83
N THR A 176 6.92 18.25 20.78
CA THR A 176 8.00 17.64 21.54
C THR A 176 7.52 16.38 22.28
N ARG A 177 6.38 16.47 22.97
CA ARG A 177 5.78 15.32 23.67
C ARG A 177 5.36 14.19 22.71
N LEU A 178 4.86 14.54 21.53
CA LEU A 178 4.53 13.55 20.50
C LEU A 178 5.78 12.79 20.03
N HIS A 179 6.88 13.51 19.78
CA HIS A 179 8.16 12.91 19.43
C HIS A 179 8.70 12.01 20.54
N GLU A 180 8.62 12.43 21.81
CA GLU A 180 8.98 11.60 22.95
C GLU A 180 8.18 10.29 23.00
N HIS A 181 6.86 10.36 22.78
CA HIS A 181 6.01 9.18 22.70
C HIS A 181 6.41 8.27 21.54
N LEU A 182 6.62 8.83 20.35
CA LEU A 182 7.05 8.08 19.18
C LEU A 182 8.38 7.37 19.45
N SER A 183 9.39 8.07 19.95
CA SER A 183 10.69 7.49 20.29
C SER A 183 10.58 6.38 21.33
N SER A 184 9.77 6.58 22.37
CA SER A 184 9.53 5.54 23.38
C SER A 184 8.87 4.29 22.79
N CYS A 185 7.99 4.46 21.80
CA CYS A 185 7.27 3.36 21.20
C CYS A 185 8.09 2.62 20.15
N LEU A 186 8.88 3.32 19.34
CA LEU A 186 9.86 2.72 18.43
C LEU A 186 10.91 1.89 19.20
N ALA A 187 11.25 2.29 20.43
CA ALA A 187 12.11 1.51 21.32
C ALA A 187 11.37 0.40 22.10
N GLY A 188 10.04 0.34 22.00
CA GLY A 188 9.19 -0.58 22.75
C GLY A 188 9.16 -1.98 22.16
N GLU A 189 8.79 -2.96 23.00
CA GLU A 189 8.67 -4.37 22.61
C GLU A 189 7.63 -4.55 21.50
N TRP A 190 6.43 -3.96 21.66
CA TRP A 190 5.36 -4.10 20.67
C TRP A 190 5.79 -3.67 19.26
N TRP A 191 6.53 -2.57 19.12
CA TRP A 191 7.02 -2.13 17.80
C TRP A 191 7.98 -3.15 17.20
N ARG A 192 8.95 -3.62 18.00
CA ARG A 192 9.99 -4.57 17.58
C ARG A 192 9.46 -5.95 17.20
N THR A 193 8.36 -6.39 17.80
CA THR A 193 7.82 -7.75 17.62
C THR A 193 6.56 -7.80 16.78
N THR A 194 5.67 -6.80 16.89
CA THR A 194 4.38 -6.77 16.19
C THR A 194 4.34 -5.67 15.13
N GLY A 195 4.52 -4.40 15.50
CA GLY A 195 4.30 -3.28 14.59
C GLY A 195 5.14 -3.36 13.31
N VAL A 196 6.45 -3.61 13.44
CA VAL A 196 7.35 -3.75 12.28
C VAL A 196 7.04 -5.00 11.47
N THR A 197 6.63 -6.09 12.13
CA THR A 197 6.26 -7.36 11.50
C THR A 197 5.02 -7.19 10.62
N GLU A 198 3.97 -6.54 11.10
CA GLU A 198 2.74 -6.31 10.33
C GLU A 198 2.98 -5.40 9.11
N LEU A 199 3.97 -4.49 9.18
CA LEU A 199 4.38 -3.70 8.01
C LEU A 199 5.04 -4.54 6.90
N ALA A 200 5.58 -5.71 7.24
CA ALA A 200 6.16 -6.65 6.26
C ALA A 200 5.10 -7.52 5.56
N ASP A 201 3.92 -7.72 6.15
CA ASP A 201 2.88 -8.61 5.61
C ASP A 201 2.59 -8.40 4.12
N PRO A 202 2.29 -7.18 3.63
CA PRO A 202 2.00 -6.99 2.21
C PRO A 202 3.22 -7.13 1.28
N LYS A 203 4.44 -7.21 1.84
CA LYS A 203 5.71 -7.21 1.08
C LYS A 203 6.40 -8.57 1.05
N VAL A 204 6.34 -9.29 2.16
CA VAL A 204 7.05 -10.55 2.37
C VAL A 204 6.11 -11.74 2.29
N LYS A 205 4.87 -11.61 2.76
CA LYS A 205 3.97 -12.76 2.85
C LYS A 205 3.39 -13.15 1.48
N PRO A 206 3.60 -14.39 1.01
CA PRO A 206 2.93 -14.88 -0.19
C PRO A 206 1.41 -15.04 0.04
N ILE A 207 0.61 -14.66 -0.97
CA ILE A 207 -0.86 -14.70 -0.92
C ILE A 207 -1.41 -16.14 -0.70
N LYS A 208 -0.69 -17.17 -1.17
CA LYS A 208 -1.10 -18.59 -1.10
C LYS A 208 0.08 -19.50 -0.78
N ALA A 209 0.53 -19.48 0.47
CA ALA A 209 1.57 -20.38 0.94
C ALA A 209 1.18 -21.08 2.24
N VAL A 210 1.72 -22.29 2.44
CA VAL A 210 1.76 -22.97 3.73
C VAL A 210 3.07 -22.57 4.40
N GLY A 211 3.04 -21.41 5.08
CA GLY A 211 4.19 -20.75 5.68
C GLY A 211 4.60 -21.31 7.04
N SER A 212 5.53 -20.62 7.71
CA SER A 212 6.06 -20.97 9.04
C SER A 212 4.97 -21.05 10.13
N GLU A 213 3.89 -20.29 9.96
CA GLU A 213 2.70 -20.29 10.83
C GLU A 213 1.73 -21.48 10.60
N THR A 214 2.08 -22.40 9.70
CA THR A 214 1.30 -23.63 9.47
C THR A 214 1.14 -24.46 10.74
N LYS A 215 -0.08 -24.96 10.96
CA LYS A 215 -0.40 -25.94 12.01
C LYS A 215 -0.44 -27.37 11.46
N VAL A 216 -0.02 -27.57 10.22
CA VAL A 216 -0.04 -28.88 9.57
C VAL A 216 1.20 -29.66 10.00
N GLU A 217 0.97 -30.76 10.71
CA GLU A 217 2.02 -31.69 11.14
C GLU A 217 1.82 -33.07 10.50
N ILE A 218 2.91 -33.67 10.01
CA ILE A 218 2.94 -35.03 9.47
C ILE A 218 4.06 -35.80 10.16
N ALA A 219 3.72 -36.93 10.79
CA ALA A 219 4.66 -37.79 11.51
C ALA A 219 5.51 -37.07 12.59
N GLY A 220 4.95 -36.03 13.23
CA GLY A 220 5.63 -35.24 14.26
C GLY A 220 6.50 -34.09 13.75
N PHE A 221 6.50 -33.83 12.44
CA PHE A 221 7.20 -32.73 11.82
C PHE A 221 6.22 -31.70 11.25
N ARG A 222 6.56 -30.41 11.39
CA ARG A 222 5.76 -29.31 10.81
C ARG A 222 6.03 -29.20 9.31
N VAL A 223 4.98 -29.13 8.50
CA VAL A 223 5.09 -29.04 7.03
C VAL A 223 5.09 -27.57 6.61
N VAL A 224 6.28 -27.01 6.39
CA VAL A 224 6.50 -25.63 5.93
C VAL A 224 6.89 -25.69 4.45
N LEU A 225 5.97 -25.29 3.56
CA LEU A 225 6.23 -25.36 2.11
C LEU A 225 6.89 -24.09 1.58
N ALA A 226 6.70 -22.95 2.25
CA ALA A 226 7.36 -21.69 1.92
C ALA A 226 7.85 -21.03 3.21
N ASP A 227 9.13 -21.16 3.54
CA ASP A 227 9.70 -20.49 4.72
C ASP A 227 10.19 -19.08 4.35
N TYR A 228 9.36 -18.09 4.67
CA TYR A 228 9.66 -16.67 4.49
C TYR A 228 10.11 -15.98 5.80
N ASP A 229 10.27 -16.71 6.91
CA ASP A 229 10.65 -16.10 8.19
C ASP A 229 12.02 -15.42 8.12
N TRP A 230 12.92 -15.93 7.28
CA TRP A 230 14.23 -15.30 7.05
C TRP A 230 14.10 -13.85 6.59
N ASP A 231 13.11 -13.57 5.75
CA ASP A 231 12.85 -12.23 5.23
C ASP A 231 12.15 -11.35 6.26
N TYR A 232 11.25 -11.91 7.08
CA TYR A 232 10.68 -11.20 8.23
C TYR A 232 11.73 -10.82 9.28
N ARG A 233 12.67 -11.73 9.59
CA ARG A 233 13.75 -11.46 10.55
C ARG A 233 14.71 -10.40 10.01
N LEU A 234 15.09 -10.48 8.73
CA LEU A 234 15.91 -9.46 8.08
C LEU A 234 15.19 -8.10 8.05
N TRP A 235 13.91 -8.08 7.71
CA TRP A 235 13.08 -6.88 7.74
C TRP A 235 13.04 -6.25 9.13
N ARG A 236 12.70 -7.03 10.16
CA ARG A 236 12.64 -6.53 11.54
C ARG A 236 14.00 -6.02 12.00
N TRP A 237 15.08 -6.72 11.66
CA TRP A 237 16.44 -6.28 11.96
C TRP A 237 16.70 -4.90 11.37
N ILE A 238 16.49 -4.72 10.07
CA ILE A 238 16.77 -3.45 9.38
C ILE A 238 15.87 -2.31 9.87
N MET A 239 14.59 -2.58 10.12
CA MET A 239 13.58 -1.55 10.36
C MET A 239 13.42 -1.12 11.84
N THR A 240 14.15 -1.72 12.78
CA THR A 240 14.02 -1.41 14.22
C THR A 240 15.11 -0.49 14.79
N GLU A 241 16.22 -0.29 14.08
CA GLU A 241 17.29 0.63 14.50
C GLU A 241 17.81 1.44 13.30
N ASP A 242 18.91 2.16 13.50
CA ASP A 242 19.57 2.96 12.47
C ASP A 242 20.45 2.08 11.57
N ARG A 243 19.79 1.25 10.74
CA ARG A 243 20.43 0.34 9.79
C ARG A 243 20.16 0.77 8.35
N ASP A 244 21.04 0.38 7.45
CA ASP A 244 20.91 0.72 6.03
C ASP A 244 19.78 -0.08 5.40
N VAL A 245 18.71 0.61 4.95
CA VAL A 245 17.56 -0.02 4.30
C VAL A 245 17.95 -0.79 3.02
N ARG A 246 19.09 -0.45 2.40
CA ARG A 246 19.60 -1.16 1.22
C ARG A 246 19.96 -2.60 1.53
N ASP A 247 20.20 -2.95 2.80
CA ASP A 247 20.50 -4.32 3.22
C ASP A 247 19.31 -5.27 3.00
N LEU A 248 18.09 -4.74 2.81
CA LEU A 248 16.95 -5.56 2.36
C LEU A 248 17.23 -6.23 1.00
N LEU A 249 18.11 -5.65 0.18
CA LEU A 249 18.51 -6.18 -1.12
C LEU A 249 19.97 -6.64 -1.16
N LEU A 250 20.82 -6.12 -0.26
CA LEU A 250 22.28 -6.31 -0.33
C LEU A 250 22.85 -7.19 0.77
N ALA A 251 22.09 -7.51 1.83
CA ALA A 251 22.64 -8.26 2.96
C ALA A 251 23.21 -9.61 2.52
N ASP A 252 24.48 -9.84 2.84
CA ASP A 252 25.20 -11.10 2.66
C ASP A 252 25.13 -11.99 3.91
N TYR A 253 24.27 -11.65 4.87
CA TYR A 253 24.12 -12.32 6.15
C TYR A 253 22.67 -12.72 6.43
N HIS A 254 22.48 -13.62 7.39
CA HIS A 254 21.14 -14.01 7.87
C HIS A 254 20.90 -13.44 9.26
N VAL A 255 19.63 -13.30 9.61
CA VAL A 255 19.19 -12.89 10.95
C VAL A 255 18.38 -14.03 11.55
N VAL A 256 18.71 -14.41 12.79
CA VAL A 256 17.90 -15.32 13.60
C VAL A 256 17.28 -14.56 14.76
N GLU A 257 16.26 -15.18 15.34
CA GLU A 257 15.61 -14.71 16.55
C GLU A 257 15.95 -15.66 17.70
N GLY A 258 16.48 -15.11 18.80
CA GLY A 258 16.77 -15.84 20.03
C GLY A 258 15.51 -16.13 20.85
N GLU A 259 15.68 -16.89 21.94
CA GLU A 259 14.56 -17.23 22.85
C GLU A 259 13.95 -16.00 23.55
N ASP A 260 14.71 -14.91 23.64
CA ASP A 260 14.28 -13.62 24.19
C ASP A 260 13.62 -12.70 23.14
N GLY A 261 13.44 -13.17 21.91
CA GLY A 261 12.95 -12.37 20.79
C GLY A 261 13.98 -11.39 20.22
N GLY A 262 15.22 -11.44 20.71
CA GLY A 262 16.34 -10.65 20.21
C GLY A 262 16.75 -11.10 18.82
N LEU A 263 17.05 -10.16 17.94
CA LEU A 263 17.53 -10.44 16.59
C LEU A 263 19.05 -10.37 16.55
N GLU A 264 19.68 -11.39 15.99
CA GLU A 264 21.13 -11.45 15.84
C GLU A 264 21.55 -11.89 14.44
N ILE A 265 22.63 -11.29 13.95
CA ILE A 265 23.28 -11.72 12.72
C ILE A 265 23.97 -13.04 12.98
N ILE A 266 23.71 -14.02 12.12
CA ILE A 266 24.48 -15.27 12.12
C ILE A 266 25.40 -15.32 10.92
N THR A 267 26.64 -15.73 11.20
CA THR A 267 27.67 -15.96 10.20
C THR A 267 28.02 -17.44 10.16
N GLY A 268 28.02 -18.05 8.98
CA GLY A 268 28.41 -19.45 8.78
C GLY A 268 27.31 -20.31 8.17
N ALA A 269 27.53 -21.63 8.19
CA ALA A 269 26.58 -22.59 7.63
C ALA A 269 25.36 -22.74 8.54
N ILE A 270 24.17 -22.54 7.95
CA ILE A 270 22.90 -22.74 8.64
C ILE A 270 22.51 -24.21 8.53
N GLY A 271 22.01 -24.78 9.63
CA GLY A 271 21.62 -26.19 9.69
C GLY A 271 20.49 -26.53 8.74
N ASP A 272 20.48 -27.77 8.26
CA ASP A 272 19.40 -28.32 7.43
C ASP A 272 18.02 -28.19 8.13
N PRO A 273 16.94 -27.79 7.42
CA PRO A 273 15.58 -27.67 7.97
C PRO A 273 15.09 -28.91 8.74
N THR A 274 15.56 -30.10 8.37
CA THR A 274 15.25 -31.36 9.08
C THR A 274 15.82 -31.38 10.51
N ASN A 275 16.98 -30.74 10.75
CA ASN A 275 17.54 -30.56 12.08
C ASN A 275 16.74 -29.55 12.92
N LEU A 276 15.87 -28.77 12.28
CA LEU A 276 14.96 -27.80 12.91
C LEU A 276 13.53 -28.38 13.11
N GLY A 277 13.34 -29.68 12.87
CA GLY A 277 12.04 -30.35 13.04
C GLY A 277 11.02 -30.03 11.93
N GLN A 278 11.47 -29.55 10.78
CA GLN A 278 10.62 -29.17 9.65
C GLN A 278 10.73 -30.18 8.50
N LEU A 279 9.59 -30.53 7.90
CA LEU A 279 9.51 -31.25 6.63
C LEU A 279 9.34 -30.20 5.53
N ALA A 280 10.40 -29.99 4.74
CA ALA A 280 10.56 -28.91 3.76
C ALA A 280 10.78 -27.51 4.38
N GLY A 281 11.02 -26.53 3.51
CA GLY A 281 11.43 -25.17 3.86
C GLY A 281 12.67 -24.78 3.07
N GLY A 282 12.70 -23.55 2.57
CA GLY A 282 13.80 -23.08 1.75
C GLY A 282 15.12 -23.10 2.51
N GLN A 283 16.15 -23.65 1.87
CA GLN A 283 17.48 -23.70 2.47
C GLN A 283 18.10 -22.31 2.38
N PRO A 284 18.47 -21.68 3.51
CA PRO A 284 19.16 -20.41 3.46
C PRO A 284 20.47 -20.56 2.68
N LEU A 285 20.67 -19.67 1.71
CA LEU A 285 21.87 -19.69 0.88
C LEU A 285 23.11 -19.43 1.74
N GLN A 286 24.26 -19.90 1.26
CA GLN A 286 25.52 -19.53 1.90
C GLN A 286 25.73 -18.00 1.80
N PRO A 287 26.33 -17.36 2.82
CA PRO A 287 26.56 -15.90 2.85
C PRO A 287 27.13 -15.32 1.54
N ASP A 288 28.10 -16.00 0.92
CA ASP A 288 28.77 -15.59 -0.33
C ASP A 288 27.86 -15.61 -1.57
N LYS A 289 26.65 -16.17 -1.46
CA LYS A 289 25.65 -16.28 -2.52
C LYS A 289 24.34 -15.55 -2.17
N ARG A 290 24.29 -14.86 -1.02
CA ARG A 290 23.12 -14.14 -0.57
C ARG A 290 23.16 -12.68 -1.02
N ALA A 291 22.00 -12.15 -1.40
CA ALA A 291 21.74 -10.73 -1.58
C ALA A 291 20.34 -10.41 -1.02
N GLY A 292 20.29 -10.04 0.25
CA GLY A 292 19.08 -9.59 0.94
C GLY A 292 17.92 -10.57 0.84
N MET A 293 16.74 -10.04 0.52
CA MET A 293 15.50 -10.76 0.24
C MET A 293 15.43 -11.30 -1.20
N MET A 294 16.31 -10.86 -2.11
CA MET A 294 16.23 -11.27 -3.52
C MET A 294 16.62 -12.74 -3.73
N THR A 295 17.46 -13.26 -2.84
CA THR A 295 18.02 -14.61 -2.97
C THR A 295 17.52 -15.55 -1.88
N THR A 296 16.59 -15.11 -1.03
CA THR A 296 15.99 -15.99 -0.03
C THR A 296 15.19 -17.06 -0.75
N GLN A 297 15.56 -18.32 -0.56
CA GLN A 297 14.75 -19.43 -1.04
C GLN A 297 13.65 -19.67 -0.02
N TRP A 298 12.40 -19.65 -0.45
CA TRP A 298 11.26 -20.04 0.39
C TRP A 298 10.93 -21.53 0.24
N PHE A 299 11.24 -22.12 -0.92
CA PHE A 299 10.85 -23.48 -1.33
C PHE A 299 12.04 -24.44 -1.44
#